data_AF-A0A7K4D7A0-F1
#
_entry.id   AF-A0A7K4D7A0-F1
#
_cell.length_a   1.000
_cell.length_b   1.000
_cell.length_c   1.000
_cell.angle_alpha   90.00
_cell.angle_beta   90.00
_cell.angle_gamma   90.00
#
_symmetry.space_group_name_H-M   'P 1'
#
loop_
_entity.id
_entity.type
_entity.pdbx_description
1 polymer ?
#
loop_
_entity_poly.entity_id
_entity_poly.type
_entity_poly.pdbx_seq_one_letter_code
_entity_poly.pdbx_strand_id
1 'polypeptide(L)'
;MFNRFKEKLAGFKEALSTKVIEKVGAKLEKQVPEAREPPANNEVTQKEVPTLHSVLESSKSEVQTAKPKNRFSFLEKAKSLVFEQEVILDEHDLEEPLWALEMALLESDVALPVAEEIVKEVKSGLVGAKKKIGADTGRLAEDALRNALVNLLSRNHLDFDEYIAKAEKPVKILFVGVNGTGKTTSIAKVARYLMDHNYSVVLAAGDTFRAGAIEQLEVHADNLGLKVVKHKTGGDPAAVIFDAIEYAKAHNKDVVLADTAGRLHTNINLMDQMRKIVRVTKPDLLIFVDEAIAGNDAVERARLFNESVPIGGSILTKTDADAKGGSAISIAYITGKPVLFLGVGQTYPDLVKFEPRWLVDRLMGEAEA
;
A
#
# COMPACT_ATOMS: atom_id res chain seq x y z
N MET A 1 -7.81 -12.65 7.39
CA MET A 1 -8.04 -11.37 6.70
C MET A 1 -6.94 -11.20 5.67
N PHE A 2 -7.25 -10.78 4.44
CA PHE A 2 -6.27 -10.54 3.36
C PHE A 2 -5.38 -11.72 2.89
N ASN A 3 -5.65 -12.95 3.31
CA ASN A 3 -4.81 -14.13 3.06
C ASN A 3 -4.41 -14.34 1.57
N ARG A 4 -5.28 -13.98 0.61
CA ARG A 4 -5.02 -14.19 -0.83
C ARG A 4 -4.01 -13.21 -1.42
N PHE A 5 -3.79 -12.05 -0.80
CA PHE A 5 -2.85 -11.05 -1.31
C PHE A 5 -1.42 -11.63 -1.34
N LYS A 6 -0.98 -12.25 -0.23
CA LYS A 6 0.30 -12.95 -0.13
C LYS A 6 0.45 -14.08 -1.15
N GLU A 7 -0.61 -14.86 -1.38
CA GLU A 7 -0.62 -15.94 -2.38
C GLU A 7 -0.37 -15.42 -3.80
N LYS A 8 -1.01 -14.30 -4.17
CA LYS A 8 -0.84 -13.67 -5.49
C LYS A 8 0.55 -13.08 -5.72
N LEU A 9 1.23 -12.62 -4.67
CA LEU A 9 2.59 -12.09 -4.76
C LEU A 9 3.69 -13.15 -5.00
N ALA A 10 3.38 -14.45 -4.96
CA ALA A 10 4.36 -15.51 -5.21
C ALA A 10 5.03 -15.38 -6.60
N GLY A 11 4.23 -15.15 -7.65
CA GLY A 11 4.74 -15.04 -9.02
C GLY A 11 5.71 -13.86 -9.23
N PHE A 12 5.51 -12.74 -8.52
CA PHE A 12 6.45 -11.61 -8.55
C PHE A 12 7.82 -11.99 -7.96
N LYS A 13 7.83 -12.72 -6.83
CA LYS A 13 9.07 -13.20 -6.19
C LYS A 13 9.79 -14.23 -7.06
N GLU A 14 9.05 -15.15 -7.67
CA GLU A 14 9.59 -16.21 -8.55
C GLU A 14 10.18 -15.62 -9.85
N ALA A 15 9.47 -14.69 -10.50
CA ALA A 15 9.96 -13.99 -11.69
C ALA A 15 11.24 -13.19 -11.39
N LEU A 16 11.27 -12.40 -10.31
CA LEU A 16 12.45 -11.61 -9.95
C LEU A 16 13.66 -12.50 -9.62
N SER A 17 13.43 -13.61 -8.89
CA SER A 17 14.48 -14.58 -8.58
C SER A 17 15.05 -15.22 -9.86
N THR A 18 14.18 -15.61 -10.79
CA THR A 18 14.57 -16.19 -12.08
C THR A 18 15.44 -15.22 -12.88
N LYS A 19 15.02 -13.96 -13.03
CA LYS A 19 15.78 -12.93 -13.75
C LYS A 19 17.17 -12.65 -13.12
N VAL A 20 17.27 -12.69 -11.79
CA VAL A 20 18.58 -12.59 -11.10
C VAL A 20 19.47 -13.79 -11.43
N ILE A 21 18.93 -15.01 -11.46
CA ILE A 21 19.69 -16.23 -11.80
C ILE A 21 20.15 -16.20 -13.27
N GLU A 22 19.28 -15.82 -14.21
CA GLU A 22 19.61 -15.66 -15.63
C GLU A 22 20.77 -14.67 -15.82
N LYS A 23 20.71 -13.50 -15.16
CA LYS A 23 21.76 -12.47 -15.25
C LYS A 23 23.08 -12.89 -14.62
N VAL A 24 23.05 -13.81 -13.66
CA VAL A 24 24.26 -14.44 -13.09
C VAL A 24 24.86 -15.46 -14.03
N GLY A 25 24.05 -16.34 -14.62
CA GLY A 25 24.50 -17.30 -15.64
C GLY A 25 25.19 -16.61 -16.80
N ALA A 26 24.53 -15.60 -17.39
CA ALA A 26 25.08 -14.81 -18.49
C ALA A 26 26.35 -14.01 -18.13
N LYS A 27 26.58 -13.68 -16.85
CA LYS A 27 27.83 -13.09 -16.36
C LYS A 27 28.96 -14.13 -16.23
N LEU A 28 28.64 -15.39 -15.95
CA LEU A 28 29.62 -16.48 -15.80
C LEU A 28 30.05 -17.02 -17.16
N GLU A 29 29.11 -17.26 -18.07
CA GLU A 29 29.41 -17.71 -19.45
C GLU A 29 30.33 -16.73 -20.18
N LYS A 30 30.07 -15.43 -20.09
CA LYS A 30 30.90 -14.36 -20.67
C LYS A 30 32.29 -14.20 -20.03
N GLN A 31 32.63 -14.99 -19.01
CA GLN A 31 33.96 -15.06 -18.41
C GLN A 31 34.71 -16.36 -18.75
N VAL A 32 34.07 -17.34 -19.40
CA VAL A 32 34.75 -18.52 -19.94
C VAL A 32 35.51 -18.08 -21.21
N PRO A 33 36.84 -18.27 -21.30
CA PRO A 33 37.58 -17.93 -22.52
C PRO A 33 37.15 -18.82 -23.68
N GLU A 34 36.91 -18.23 -24.86
CA GLU A 34 36.77 -18.99 -26.11
C GLU A 34 37.97 -19.92 -26.30
N ALA A 35 37.70 -21.22 -26.33
CA ALA A 35 38.70 -22.24 -26.59
C ALA A 35 39.09 -22.19 -28.08
N ARG A 36 40.10 -21.39 -28.40
CA ARG A 36 40.65 -21.27 -29.76
C ARG A 36 40.96 -22.66 -30.33
N GLU A 37 40.31 -22.98 -31.44
CA GLU A 37 40.60 -24.20 -32.19
C GLU A 37 42.08 -24.23 -32.63
N PRO A 38 42.75 -25.39 -32.58
CA PRO A 38 44.09 -25.53 -33.14
C PRO A 38 44.01 -25.43 -34.68
N PRO A 39 44.98 -24.79 -35.35
CA PRO A 39 44.94 -24.62 -36.80
C PRO A 39 45.06 -25.97 -37.52
N ALA A 40 44.24 -26.17 -38.55
CA ALA A 40 44.31 -27.34 -39.41
C ALA A 40 45.66 -27.41 -40.13
N ASN A 41 46.28 -28.59 -40.14
CA ASN A 41 47.57 -28.83 -40.78
C ASN A 41 47.39 -29.80 -41.95
N ASN A 42 47.66 -29.33 -43.18
CA ASN A 42 47.69 -30.18 -44.37
C ASN A 42 49.05 -30.89 -44.50
N GLU A 43 49.03 -32.00 -45.22
CA GLU A 43 50.19 -32.82 -45.63
C GLU A 43 51.10 -32.03 -46.63
N VAL A 44 52.32 -32.44 -47.02
CA VAL A 44 52.86 -33.80 -47.26
C VAL A 44 54.42 -33.83 -47.16
N THR A 45 54.98 -35.05 -47.07
CA THR A 45 56.33 -35.49 -47.53
C THR A 45 57.61 -35.29 -46.70
N GLN A 46 58.00 -36.37 -46.01
CA GLN A 46 59.31 -37.08 -45.98
C GLN A 46 60.69 -36.37 -46.11
N LYS A 47 61.62 -36.83 -45.23
CA LYS A 47 63.11 -36.74 -45.27
C LYS A 47 63.69 -35.32 -45.09
N GLU A 48 64.78 -35.10 -44.35
CA GLU A 48 65.90 -35.98 -43.94
C GLU A 48 66.56 -35.53 -42.61
N VAL A 49 67.54 -36.27 -42.09
CA VAL A 49 68.32 -36.03 -40.85
C VAL A 49 69.72 -36.63 -41.08
N PRO A 50 70.89 -36.09 -40.63
CA PRO A 50 71.18 -35.21 -39.47
C PRO A 50 71.91 -33.88 -39.90
N THR A 51 72.84 -33.17 -39.21
CA THR A 51 73.70 -33.38 -38.02
C THR A 51 74.37 -32.06 -37.51
N LEU A 52 75.09 -32.14 -36.37
CA LEU A 52 76.29 -31.34 -35.97
C LEU A 52 76.16 -29.81 -35.67
N HIS A 53 76.40 -29.45 -34.40
CA HIS A 53 77.44 -28.49 -33.90
C HIS A 53 77.50 -27.01 -34.40
N SER A 54 78.12 -26.03 -33.72
CA SER A 54 78.88 -25.96 -32.44
C SER A 54 79.15 -24.50 -32.01
N VAL A 55 79.50 -24.28 -30.73
CA VAL A 55 80.38 -23.19 -30.19
C VAL A 55 79.86 -21.75 -30.33
N LEU A 56 79.64 -20.97 -29.25
CA LEU A 56 80.47 -20.51 -28.11
C LEU A 56 81.35 -19.27 -28.38
N GLU A 57 81.38 -18.41 -27.36
CA GLU A 57 82.16 -17.17 -27.12
C GLU A 57 81.52 -15.87 -27.64
N SER A 58 81.09 -14.92 -26.79
CA SER A 58 81.78 -14.04 -25.79
C SER A 58 81.75 -12.59 -26.34
N SER A 59 81.83 -11.49 -25.57
CA SER A 59 82.00 -11.29 -24.12
C SER A 59 81.45 -9.91 -23.69
N LYS A 60 81.14 -9.72 -22.38
CA LYS A 60 81.15 -8.45 -21.58
C LYS A 60 80.32 -7.23 -22.10
N SER A 61 79.85 -6.27 -21.31
CA SER A 61 79.54 -6.05 -19.88
C SER A 61 78.63 -4.79 -19.85
N GLU A 62 77.72 -4.51 -18.92
CA GLU A 62 77.89 -4.27 -17.47
C GLU A 62 76.55 -4.26 -16.71
N VAL A 63 76.64 -4.32 -15.36
CA VAL A 63 75.71 -3.87 -14.28
C VAL A 63 74.17 -3.94 -14.47
N GLN A 64 73.53 -4.57 -13.48
CA GLN A 64 72.09 -4.78 -13.37
C GLN A 64 71.38 -3.65 -12.58
N THR A 65 70.11 -3.36 -12.91
CA THR A 65 69.04 -3.28 -11.91
C THR A 65 67.74 -3.82 -12.51
N ALA A 66 67.13 -4.83 -11.87
CA ALA A 66 65.98 -5.54 -12.43
C ALA A 66 64.64 -4.98 -11.92
N LYS A 67 63.71 -4.67 -12.84
CA LYS A 67 62.30 -4.47 -12.49
C LYS A 67 61.61 -5.84 -12.36
N PRO A 68 60.98 -6.18 -11.21
CA PRO A 68 60.22 -7.41 -11.09
C PRO A 68 58.96 -7.38 -11.98
N LYS A 69 58.57 -8.55 -12.51
CA LYS A 69 57.43 -8.68 -13.42
C LYS A 69 56.12 -8.69 -12.63
N ASN A 70 55.37 -7.59 -12.64
CA ASN A 70 54.00 -7.53 -12.12
C ASN A 70 53.03 -8.37 -13.00
N ARG A 71 53.03 -9.69 -12.81
CA ARG A 71 52.08 -10.63 -13.43
C ARG A 71 50.98 -11.15 -12.49
N PHE A 72 51.00 -10.82 -11.21
CA PHE A 72 49.99 -11.29 -10.24
C PHE A 72 48.77 -10.36 -10.05
N SER A 73 48.94 -9.04 -10.16
CA SER A 73 47.87 -8.06 -9.84
C SER A 73 46.59 -8.22 -10.67
N PHE A 74 46.67 -8.73 -11.91
CA PHE A 74 45.50 -8.97 -12.75
C PHE A 74 44.67 -10.18 -12.30
N LEU A 75 45.32 -11.25 -11.81
CA LEU A 75 44.63 -12.44 -11.29
C LEU A 75 43.96 -12.18 -9.93
N GLU A 76 44.56 -11.30 -9.11
CA GLU A 76 43.96 -10.89 -7.84
C GLU A 76 42.76 -9.96 -8.06
N LYS A 77 42.84 -9.01 -9.01
CA LYS A 77 41.68 -8.18 -9.41
C LYS A 77 40.56 -8.99 -10.08
N ALA A 78 40.90 -10.00 -10.89
CA ALA A 78 39.90 -10.92 -11.42
C ALA A 78 39.20 -11.70 -10.28
N LYS A 79 39.96 -12.20 -9.30
CA LYS A 79 39.39 -12.86 -8.12
C LYS A 79 38.53 -11.93 -7.27
N SER A 80 38.91 -10.67 -7.05
CA SER A 80 38.04 -9.74 -6.29
C SER A 80 36.71 -9.48 -7.00
N LEU A 81 36.69 -9.41 -8.33
CA LEU A 81 35.45 -9.25 -9.12
C LEU A 81 34.59 -10.53 -9.20
N VAL A 82 35.15 -11.69 -8.88
CA VAL A 82 34.40 -12.96 -8.71
C VAL A 82 33.90 -13.12 -7.26
N PHE A 83 34.58 -12.51 -6.28
CA PHE A 83 34.16 -12.49 -4.86
C PHE A 83 33.12 -11.39 -4.55
N GLU A 84 33.23 -10.21 -5.15
CA GLU A 84 32.15 -9.21 -5.17
C GLU A 84 31.09 -9.64 -6.18
N GLN A 85 30.33 -10.65 -5.78
CA GLN A 85 29.21 -11.23 -6.50
C GLN A 85 28.03 -10.26 -6.63
N GLU A 86 28.21 -9.04 -7.14
CA GLU A 86 27.13 -8.03 -7.20
C GLU A 86 26.45 -7.96 -8.59
N VAL A 87 25.15 -8.23 -8.59
CA VAL A 87 24.22 -7.99 -9.69
C VAL A 87 23.63 -6.59 -9.52
N ILE A 88 23.42 -5.89 -10.63
CA ILE A 88 22.65 -4.65 -10.69
C ILE A 88 21.44 -4.94 -11.56
N LEU A 89 20.25 -4.67 -11.02
CA LEU A 89 19.01 -4.76 -11.77
C LEU A 89 18.85 -3.51 -12.64
N ASP A 90 18.63 -3.70 -13.93
CA ASP A 90 18.22 -2.65 -14.86
C ASP A 90 16.72 -2.76 -15.17
N GLU A 91 16.22 -1.87 -16.04
CA GLU A 91 14.78 -1.79 -16.29
C GLU A 91 14.22 -3.02 -17.02
N HIS A 92 15.01 -3.71 -17.84
CA HIS A 92 14.57 -4.85 -18.64
C HIS A 92 14.45 -6.13 -17.80
N ASP A 93 15.36 -6.33 -16.82
CA ASP A 93 15.24 -7.44 -15.85
C ASP A 93 13.91 -7.42 -15.09
N LEU A 94 13.31 -6.22 -14.95
CA LEU A 94 12.16 -5.95 -14.11
C LEU A 94 10.83 -5.97 -14.86
N GLU A 95 10.79 -6.00 -16.20
CA GLU A 95 9.54 -5.92 -16.97
C GLU A 95 8.56 -7.06 -16.64
N GLU A 96 9.03 -8.31 -16.71
CA GLU A 96 8.25 -9.50 -16.39
C GLU A 96 7.85 -9.57 -14.88
N PRO A 97 8.77 -9.37 -13.91
CA PRO A 97 8.41 -9.30 -12.49
C PRO A 97 7.38 -8.19 -12.16
N LEU A 98 7.53 -6.99 -12.74
CA LEU A 98 6.64 -5.87 -12.46
C LEU A 98 5.25 -6.06 -13.08
N TRP A 99 5.16 -6.69 -14.25
CA TRP A 99 3.88 -7.10 -14.82
C TRP A 99 3.19 -8.18 -13.96
N ALA A 100 3.93 -9.17 -13.46
CA ALA A 100 3.38 -10.17 -12.53
C ALA A 100 2.87 -9.52 -11.22
N LEU A 101 3.57 -8.50 -10.71
CA LEU A 101 3.11 -7.69 -9.58
C LEU A 101 1.83 -6.90 -9.92
N GLU A 102 1.76 -6.26 -11.09
CA GLU A 102 0.59 -5.51 -11.52
C GLU A 102 -0.66 -6.40 -11.56
N MET A 103 -0.56 -7.58 -12.18
CA MET A 103 -1.67 -8.53 -12.25
C MET A 103 -2.09 -9.01 -10.85
N ALA A 104 -1.14 -9.30 -9.96
CA ALA A 104 -1.41 -9.70 -8.58
C ALA A 104 -2.15 -8.62 -7.77
N LEU A 105 -1.84 -7.34 -8.01
CA LEU A 105 -2.55 -6.20 -7.40
C LEU A 105 -3.98 -6.09 -7.96
N LEU A 106 -4.15 -6.14 -9.28
CA LEU A 106 -5.47 -6.06 -9.94
C LEU A 106 -6.41 -7.21 -9.52
N GLU A 107 -5.92 -8.45 -9.46
CA GLU A 107 -6.69 -9.60 -8.96
C GLU A 107 -7.10 -9.46 -7.48
N SER A 108 -6.37 -8.64 -6.73
CA SER A 108 -6.62 -8.30 -5.32
C SER A 108 -7.53 -7.08 -5.13
N ASP A 109 -8.27 -6.67 -6.16
CA ASP A 109 -9.15 -5.49 -6.18
C ASP A 109 -8.42 -4.17 -5.84
N VAL A 110 -7.14 -4.06 -6.21
CA VAL A 110 -6.46 -2.77 -6.33
C VAL A 110 -6.90 -2.12 -7.64
N ALA A 111 -7.31 -0.85 -7.60
CA ALA A 111 -7.70 -0.12 -8.81
C ALA A 111 -6.48 0.18 -9.69
N LEU A 112 -6.65 0.12 -11.02
CA LEU A 112 -5.53 0.23 -11.99
C LEU A 112 -4.59 1.44 -11.76
N PRO A 113 -5.08 2.69 -11.58
CA PRO A 113 -4.20 3.85 -11.34
C PRO A 113 -3.40 3.80 -10.02
N VAL A 114 -3.76 2.88 -9.13
CA VAL A 114 -3.10 2.61 -7.85
C VAL A 114 -2.06 1.50 -8.04
N ALA A 115 -2.40 0.45 -8.79
CA ALA A 115 -1.47 -0.61 -9.18
C ALA A 115 -0.30 -0.05 -10.00
N GLU A 116 -0.57 0.80 -10.99
CA GLU A 116 0.44 1.50 -11.80
C GLU A 116 1.44 2.31 -10.93
N GLU A 117 0.94 3.07 -9.95
CA GLU A 117 1.79 3.86 -9.03
C GLU A 117 2.61 2.95 -8.09
N ILE A 118 2.03 1.87 -7.56
CA ILE A 118 2.75 0.90 -6.72
C ILE A 118 3.88 0.24 -7.52
N VAL A 119 3.58 -0.22 -8.74
CA VAL A 119 4.55 -0.86 -9.65
C VAL A 119 5.69 0.11 -10.00
N LYS A 120 5.37 1.39 -10.23
CA LYS A 120 6.34 2.46 -10.48
C LYS A 120 7.24 2.77 -9.26
N GLU A 121 6.67 2.84 -8.05
CA GLU A 121 7.44 3.01 -6.80
C GLU A 121 8.35 1.78 -6.55
N VAL A 122 7.84 0.56 -6.76
CA VAL A 122 8.65 -0.68 -6.68
C VAL A 122 9.77 -0.70 -7.71
N LYS A 123 9.50 -0.32 -8.97
CA LYS A 123 10.55 -0.17 -10.00
C LYS A 123 11.64 0.80 -9.54
N SER A 124 11.24 1.95 -9.01
CA SER A 124 12.16 2.98 -8.52
C SER A 124 12.99 2.53 -7.31
N GLY A 125 12.47 1.62 -6.48
CA GLY A 125 13.20 0.98 -5.38
C GLY A 125 14.12 -0.18 -5.77
N LEU A 126 13.95 -0.75 -6.98
CA LEU A 126 14.72 -1.91 -7.46
C LEU A 126 15.78 -1.57 -8.51
N VAL A 127 15.52 -0.60 -9.41
CA VAL A 127 16.46 -0.18 -10.46
C VAL A 127 17.77 0.35 -9.85
N GLY A 128 18.90 -0.12 -10.36
CA GLY A 128 20.24 0.29 -9.89
C GLY A 128 20.64 -0.30 -8.55
N ALA A 129 19.77 -1.05 -7.87
CA ALA A 129 20.07 -1.64 -6.57
C ALA A 129 21.10 -2.77 -6.72
N LYS A 130 22.29 -2.59 -6.11
CA LYS A 130 23.33 -3.62 -6.04
C LYS A 130 22.88 -4.77 -5.13
N LYS A 131 23.05 -6.02 -5.56
CA LYS A 131 22.66 -7.23 -4.83
C LYS A 131 23.71 -8.33 -4.92
N LYS A 132 24.10 -8.90 -3.78
CA LYS A 132 24.98 -10.06 -3.71
C LYS A 132 24.25 -11.31 -4.21
N ILE A 133 24.90 -12.14 -5.03
CA ILE A 133 24.37 -13.44 -5.46
C ILE A 133 24.11 -14.30 -4.22
N GLY A 134 22.97 -15.00 -4.20
CA GLY A 134 22.52 -15.75 -3.01
C GLY A 134 21.94 -14.89 -1.89
N ALA A 135 21.80 -13.57 -2.06
CA ALA A 135 20.88 -12.78 -1.25
C ALA A 135 19.43 -13.17 -1.58
N ASP A 136 18.55 -13.06 -0.58
CA ASP A 136 17.13 -13.39 -0.72
C ASP A 136 16.41 -12.38 -1.64
N THR A 137 16.21 -12.80 -2.89
CA THR A 137 15.52 -12.06 -3.95
C THR A 137 14.02 -11.92 -3.70
N GLY A 138 13.41 -12.91 -3.05
CA GLY A 138 12.00 -12.86 -2.64
C GLY A 138 11.76 -11.83 -1.54
N ARG A 139 12.68 -11.75 -0.58
CA ARG A 139 12.70 -10.70 0.45
C ARG A 139 12.98 -9.31 -0.12
N LEU A 140 13.85 -9.19 -1.13
CA LEU A 140 14.06 -7.91 -1.81
C LEU A 140 12.76 -7.39 -2.47
N ALA A 141 12.04 -8.25 -3.17
CA ALA A 141 10.75 -7.94 -3.77
C ALA A 141 9.72 -7.51 -2.70
N GLU A 142 9.68 -8.25 -1.59
CA GLU A 142 8.81 -7.99 -0.44
C GLU A 142 9.14 -6.66 0.25
N ASP A 143 10.41 -6.39 0.56
CA ASP A 143 10.88 -5.12 1.15
C ASP A 143 10.58 -3.93 0.22
N ALA A 144 10.76 -4.07 -1.10
CA ALA A 144 10.45 -3.00 -2.07
C ALA A 144 8.95 -2.69 -2.12
N LEU A 145 8.10 -3.72 -2.22
CA LEU A 145 6.64 -3.57 -2.25
C LEU A 145 6.09 -3.07 -0.92
N ARG A 146 6.61 -3.58 0.20
CA ARG A 146 6.33 -3.10 1.57
C ARG A 146 6.58 -1.61 1.69
N ASN A 147 7.74 -1.14 1.24
CA ASN A 147 8.08 0.28 1.27
C ASN A 147 7.18 1.11 0.34
N ALA A 148 6.88 0.65 -0.87
CA ALA A 148 5.95 1.33 -1.78
C ALA A 148 4.54 1.48 -1.17
N LEU A 149 3.99 0.41 -0.60
CA LEU A 149 2.67 0.41 0.03
C LEU A 149 2.64 1.30 1.29
N VAL A 150 3.63 1.18 2.18
CA VAL A 150 3.71 2.03 3.39
C VAL A 150 3.87 3.51 3.00
N ASN A 151 4.71 3.84 2.02
CA ASN A 151 4.88 5.20 1.53
C ASN A 151 3.55 5.75 1.00
N LEU A 152 2.90 5.03 0.06
CA LEU A 152 1.63 5.41 -0.55
C LEU A 152 0.53 5.66 0.49
N LEU A 153 0.34 4.73 1.43
CA LEU A 153 -0.66 4.82 2.50
C LEU A 153 -0.36 5.94 3.51
N SER A 154 0.92 6.28 3.71
CA SER A 154 1.33 7.32 4.66
C SER A 154 1.30 8.74 4.09
N ARG A 155 1.12 8.92 2.76
CA ARG A 155 1.14 10.26 2.11
C ARG A 155 0.13 11.25 2.70
N ASN A 156 -0.99 10.76 3.25
CA ASN A 156 -2.12 11.59 3.73
C ASN A 156 -2.57 11.23 5.15
N HIS A 157 -1.65 10.96 6.07
CA HIS A 157 -2.01 10.57 7.46
C HIS A 157 -2.74 11.67 8.24
N LEU A 158 -3.76 11.28 9.01
CA LEU A 158 -4.43 12.09 10.04
C LEU A 158 -4.61 11.18 11.26
N ASP A 159 -3.95 11.50 12.37
CA ASP A 159 -4.23 10.84 13.64
C ASP A 159 -5.57 11.36 14.18
N PHE A 160 -6.56 10.46 14.28
CA PHE A 160 -7.89 10.80 14.74
C PHE A 160 -7.90 11.29 16.19
N ASP A 161 -7.07 10.73 17.06
CA ASP A 161 -7.05 11.04 18.48
C ASP A 161 -6.38 12.39 18.73
N GLU A 162 -5.29 12.66 18.02
CA GLU A 162 -4.63 13.97 18.00
C GLU A 162 -5.57 15.07 17.45
N TYR A 163 -6.29 14.75 16.38
CA TYR A 163 -7.28 15.64 15.78
C TYR A 163 -8.42 15.98 16.76
N ILE A 164 -9.03 14.97 17.39
CA ILE A 164 -10.10 15.17 18.37
C ILE A 164 -9.57 15.91 19.62
N ALA A 165 -8.34 15.65 20.06
CA ALA A 165 -7.74 16.33 21.21
C ALA A 165 -7.45 17.82 20.96
N LYS A 166 -7.10 18.20 19.71
CA LYS A 166 -6.73 19.58 19.35
C LYS A 166 -7.88 20.44 18.80
N ALA A 167 -8.96 19.83 18.32
CA ALA A 167 -10.09 20.56 17.75
C ALA A 167 -10.93 21.30 18.81
N GLU A 168 -11.48 22.47 18.44
CA GLU A 168 -12.48 23.18 19.25
C GLU A 168 -13.74 22.33 19.47
N LYS A 169 -14.36 22.44 20.65
CA LYS A 169 -15.51 21.64 21.05
C LYS A 169 -16.84 22.41 20.84
N PRO A 170 -17.95 21.75 20.43
CA PRO A 170 -18.03 20.34 20.04
C PRO A 170 -17.44 20.08 18.65
N VAL A 171 -16.68 19.00 18.50
CA VAL A 171 -16.20 18.54 17.19
C VAL A 171 -17.37 17.96 16.40
N LYS A 172 -17.55 18.42 15.17
CA LYS A 172 -18.70 18.09 14.30
C LYS A 172 -18.29 17.06 13.26
N ILE A 173 -18.65 15.79 13.47
CA ILE A 173 -18.30 14.69 12.58
C ILE A 173 -19.55 14.23 11.80
N LEU A 174 -19.50 14.33 10.48
CA LEU A 174 -20.59 13.92 9.58
C LEU A 174 -20.23 12.62 8.84
N PHE A 175 -21.09 11.61 8.92
CA PHE A 175 -20.86 10.31 8.29
C PHE A 175 -21.66 10.18 7.00
N VAL A 176 -20.99 9.91 5.89
CA VAL A 176 -21.55 9.79 4.52
C VAL A 176 -21.20 8.44 3.90
N GLY A 177 -21.67 8.15 2.68
CA GLY A 177 -21.49 6.85 1.99
C GLY A 177 -22.83 6.15 1.70
N VAL A 178 -22.82 4.88 1.28
CA VAL A 178 -24.02 4.23 0.69
C VAL A 178 -24.84 3.38 1.66
N ASN A 179 -25.87 2.67 1.19
CA ASN A 179 -26.81 1.90 2.00
C ASN A 179 -26.26 0.49 2.20
N GLY A 180 -26.45 -0.10 3.38
CA GLY A 180 -25.94 -1.43 3.70
C GLY A 180 -24.45 -1.50 4.06
N THR A 181 -23.72 -0.38 3.96
CA THR A 181 -22.29 -0.27 4.32
C THR A 181 -22.00 -0.20 5.82
N GLY A 182 -23.03 -0.15 6.66
CA GLY A 182 -22.87 -0.12 8.12
C GLY A 182 -22.58 1.27 8.72
N LYS A 183 -23.00 2.37 8.07
CA LYS A 183 -22.91 3.76 8.62
C LYS A 183 -23.37 3.86 10.07
N THR A 184 -24.64 3.57 10.36
CA THR A 184 -25.26 3.73 11.69
C THR A 184 -24.53 2.89 12.75
N THR A 185 -24.10 1.68 12.40
CA THR A 185 -23.28 0.82 13.26
C THR A 185 -21.88 1.39 13.48
N SER A 186 -21.25 1.96 12.46
CA SER A 186 -19.92 2.58 12.54
C SER A 186 -19.94 3.85 13.40
N ILE A 187 -21.03 4.62 13.35
CA ILE A 187 -21.28 5.75 14.24
C ILE A 187 -21.35 5.27 15.69
N ALA A 188 -22.09 4.19 15.97
CA ALA A 188 -22.16 3.62 17.32
C ALA A 188 -20.81 3.08 17.81
N LYS A 189 -20.00 2.48 16.92
CA LYS A 189 -18.63 2.05 17.21
C LYS A 189 -17.71 3.24 17.52
N VAL A 190 -17.71 4.29 16.70
CA VAL A 190 -16.93 5.52 16.94
C VAL A 190 -17.40 6.24 18.21
N ALA A 191 -18.70 6.24 18.50
CA ALA A 191 -19.24 6.77 19.75
C ALA A 191 -18.68 6.01 20.96
N ARG A 192 -18.70 4.67 20.92
CA ARG A 192 -18.13 3.83 21.98
C ARG A 192 -16.63 4.09 22.14
N TYR A 193 -15.88 4.09 21.03
CA TYR A 193 -14.44 4.38 21.02
C TYR A 193 -14.11 5.73 21.67
N LEU A 194 -14.86 6.79 21.32
CA LEU A 194 -14.71 8.11 21.93
C LEU A 194 -15.04 8.12 23.44
N MET A 195 -16.08 7.39 23.86
CA MET A 195 -16.43 7.25 25.28
C MET A 195 -15.35 6.51 26.08
N ASP A 196 -14.75 5.46 25.50
CA ASP A 196 -13.64 4.72 26.13
C ASP A 196 -12.37 5.59 26.27
N HIS A 197 -12.25 6.64 25.46
CA HIS A 197 -11.24 7.71 25.58
C HIS A 197 -11.73 8.93 26.40
N ASN A 198 -12.81 8.78 27.17
CA ASN A 198 -13.44 9.78 28.05
C ASN A 198 -14.07 11.02 27.37
N TYR A 199 -14.28 11.02 26.05
CA TYR A 199 -15.01 12.08 25.37
C TYR A 199 -16.53 11.92 25.50
N SER A 200 -17.23 13.02 25.72
CA SER A 200 -18.69 13.05 25.81
C SER A 200 -19.36 13.28 24.45
N VAL A 201 -20.26 12.36 24.06
CA VAL A 201 -20.82 12.28 22.70
C VAL A 201 -22.32 12.62 22.65
N VAL A 202 -22.75 13.23 21.55
CA VAL A 202 -24.15 13.42 21.14
C VAL A 202 -24.34 12.85 19.73
N LEU A 203 -25.47 12.19 19.48
CA LEU A 203 -25.80 11.59 18.18
C LEU A 203 -26.89 12.41 17.47
N ALA A 204 -26.76 12.60 16.15
CA ALA A 204 -27.75 13.30 15.33
C ALA A 204 -28.35 12.36 14.26
N ALA A 205 -29.68 12.18 14.29
CA ALA A 205 -30.41 11.28 13.39
C ALA A 205 -30.70 11.93 12.02
N GLY A 206 -29.67 12.19 11.22
CA GLY A 206 -29.78 12.90 9.93
C GLY A 206 -30.28 12.05 8.75
N ASP A 207 -30.42 10.72 8.86
CA ASP A 207 -31.26 9.94 7.93
C ASP A 207 -32.74 10.11 8.29
N THR A 208 -33.27 11.31 8.08
CA THR A 208 -34.66 11.67 8.41
C THR A 208 -35.69 10.96 7.54
N PHE A 209 -35.27 10.31 6.44
CA PHE A 209 -36.18 9.65 5.49
C PHE A 209 -36.44 8.18 5.83
N ARG A 210 -35.51 7.49 6.49
CA ARG A 210 -35.64 6.06 6.82
C ARG A 210 -35.93 5.90 8.32
N ALA A 211 -37.20 5.74 8.70
CA ALA A 211 -37.62 5.61 10.11
C ALA A 211 -36.80 4.55 10.88
N GLY A 212 -36.60 3.37 10.29
CA GLY A 212 -35.76 2.31 10.88
C GLY A 212 -34.27 2.66 11.05
N ALA A 213 -33.74 3.69 10.39
CA ALA A 213 -32.40 4.22 10.66
C ALA A 213 -32.37 5.05 11.95
N ILE A 214 -33.40 5.86 12.16
CA ILE A 214 -33.60 6.64 13.39
C ILE A 214 -33.76 5.68 14.56
N GLU A 215 -34.65 4.69 14.43
CA GLU A 215 -34.87 3.63 15.43
C GLU A 215 -33.59 2.83 15.72
N GLN A 216 -32.82 2.44 14.69
CA GLN A 216 -31.53 1.76 14.88
C GLN A 216 -30.51 2.65 15.63
N LEU A 217 -30.42 3.94 15.30
CA LEU A 217 -29.51 4.87 15.98
C LEU A 217 -29.93 5.08 17.44
N GLU A 218 -31.23 5.11 17.73
CA GLU A 218 -31.76 5.17 19.10
C GLU A 218 -31.47 3.91 19.90
N VAL A 219 -31.68 2.72 19.32
CA VAL A 219 -31.29 1.45 19.99
C VAL A 219 -29.79 1.41 20.28
N HIS A 220 -28.93 1.89 19.38
CA HIS A 220 -27.50 2.03 19.67
C HIS A 220 -27.22 3.07 20.78
N ALA A 221 -27.96 4.17 20.81
CA ALA A 221 -27.79 5.22 21.82
C ALA A 221 -28.22 4.78 23.21
N ASP A 222 -29.37 4.12 23.35
CA ASP A 222 -29.88 3.60 24.61
C ASP A 222 -28.92 2.56 25.21
N ASN A 223 -28.38 1.67 24.37
CA ASN A 223 -27.34 0.70 24.75
C ASN A 223 -26.00 1.35 25.18
N LEU A 224 -25.77 2.62 24.85
CA LEU A 224 -24.56 3.38 25.20
C LEU A 224 -24.84 4.52 26.19
N GLY A 225 -26.09 4.74 26.63
CA GLY A 225 -26.48 5.88 27.48
C GLY A 225 -26.32 7.24 26.80
N LEU A 226 -26.37 7.30 25.47
CA LEU A 226 -26.10 8.51 24.68
C LEU A 226 -27.36 9.30 24.32
N LYS A 227 -27.23 10.62 24.18
CA LYS A 227 -28.33 11.48 23.73
C LYS A 227 -28.42 11.49 22.20
N VAL A 228 -29.55 11.04 21.65
CA VAL A 228 -29.95 11.31 20.26
C VAL A 228 -30.74 12.61 20.15
N VAL A 229 -30.40 13.45 19.18
CA VAL A 229 -31.26 14.51 18.64
C VAL A 229 -31.85 14.04 17.32
N LYS A 230 -33.19 14.08 17.24
CA LYS A 230 -33.99 13.61 16.09
C LYS A 230 -35.19 14.52 15.88
N HIS A 231 -35.66 14.64 14.64
CA HIS A 231 -36.95 15.24 14.31
C HIS A 231 -37.96 14.14 13.93
N LYS A 232 -39.16 14.53 13.47
CA LYS A 232 -40.10 13.62 12.81
C LYS A 232 -39.55 13.17 11.45
N THR A 233 -39.92 11.95 11.04
CA THR A 233 -39.60 11.40 9.71
C THR A 233 -40.03 12.36 8.60
N GLY A 234 -39.18 12.59 7.60
CA GLY A 234 -39.35 13.59 6.55
C GLY A 234 -38.89 15.01 6.93
N GLY A 235 -38.37 15.23 8.14
CA GLY A 235 -37.74 16.49 8.55
C GLY A 235 -36.44 16.81 7.79
N ASP A 236 -35.92 18.02 7.95
CA ASP A 236 -34.70 18.47 7.27
C ASP A 236 -33.43 17.95 7.97
N PRO A 237 -32.58 17.12 7.33
CA PRO A 237 -31.34 16.62 7.94
C PRO A 237 -30.43 17.73 8.46
N ALA A 238 -30.36 18.86 7.74
CA ALA A 238 -29.52 19.98 8.14
C ALA A 238 -29.99 20.62 9.46
N ALA A 239 -31.29 20.62 9.74
CA ALA A 239 -31.86 21.14 10.98
C ALA A 239 -31.64 20.18 12.15
N VAL A 240 -31.82 18.86 11.96
CA VAL A 240 -31.53 17.85 13.01
C VAL A 240 -30.09 17.94 13.49
N ILE A 241 -29.15 18.08 12.56
CA ILE A 241 -27.72 18.15 12.86
C ILE A 241 -27.35 19.51 13.49
N PHE A 242 -27.98 20.61 13.05
CA PHE A 242 -27.81 21.92 13.69
C PHE A 242 -28.30 21.92 15.14
N ASP A 243 -29.49 21.39 15.40
CA ASP A 243 -30.04 21.25 16.77
C ASP A 243 -29.16 20.37 17.66
N ALA A 244 -28.51 19.34 17.09
CA ALA A 244 -27.56 18.51 17.82
C ALA A 244 -26.28 19.28 18.22
N ILE A 245 -25.83 20.21 17.36
CA ILE A 245 -24.68 21.08 17.64
C ILE A 245 -25.01 22.11 18.72
N GLU A 246 -26.18 22.75 18.65
CA GLU A 246 -26.60 23.69 19.70
C GLU A 246 -26.88 22.98 21.02
N TYR A 247 -27.48 21.78 21.00
CA TYR A 247 -27.60 20.92 22.19
C TYR A 247 -26.23 20.59 22.79
N ALA A 248 -25.25 20.18 21.96
CA ALA A 248 -23.91 19.83 22.40
C ALA A 248 -23.17 21.01 23.04
N LYS A 249 -23.25 22.21 22.44
CA LYS A 249 -22.73 23.46 23.04
C LYS A 249 -23.38 23.73 24.40
N ALA A 250 -24.71 23.72 24.47
CA ALA A 250 -25.46 24.05 25.68
C ALA A 250 -25.22 23.06 26.85
N HIS A 251 -24.74 21.84 26.55
CA HIS A 251 -24.45 20.80 27.54
C HIS A 251 -22.96 20.47 27.66
N ASN A 252 -22.07 21.34 27.15
CA ASN A 252 -20.60 21.20 27.15
C ASN A 252 -20.13 19.81 26.69
N LYS A 253 -20.61 19.35 25.53
CA LYS A 253 -20.27 18.05 24.95
C LYS A 253 -19.10 18.15 23.99
N ASP A 254 -18.26 17.12 23.95
CA ASP A 254 -17.01 17.12 23.19
C ASP A 254 -17.22 16.85 21.69
N VAL A 255 -18.14 15.95 21.34
CA VAL A 255 -18.30 15.47 19.95
C VAL A 255 -19.77 15.29 19.58
N VAL A 256 -20.13 15.75 18.38
CA VAL A 256 -21.39 15.43 17.70
C VAL A 256 -21.10 14.48 16.54
N LEU A 257 -21.74 13.30 16.55
CA LEU A 257 -21.68 12.33 15.45
C LEU A 257 -23.02 12.35 14.71
N ALA A 258 -23.01 12.64 13.41
CA ALA A 258 -24.21 12.79 12.59
C ALA A 258 -24.33 11.70 11.51
N ASP A 259 -25.42 10.91 11.54
CA ASP A 259 -25.76 9.95 10.48
C ASP A 259 -26.41 10.67 9.28
N THR A 260 -26.34 10.09 8.08
CA THR A 260 -26.95 10.65 6.87
C THR A 260 -27.58 9.57 5.97
N ALA A 261 -28.57 9.98 5.17
CA ALA A 261 -29.28 9.08 4.25
C ALA A 261 -28.34 8.46 3.20
N GLY A 262 -28.11 7.15 3.30
CA GLY A 262 -27.09 6.43 2.54
C GLY A 262 -27.41 6.12 1.07
N ARG A 263 -28.01 7.01 0.30
CA ARG A 263 -28.29 6.72 -1.14
C ARG A 263 -27.01 6.94 -1.97
N LEU A 264 -26.75 6.13 -2.99
CA LEU A 264 -25.88 6.53 -4.12
C LEU A 264 -26.04 5.64 -5.36
N HIS A 265 -27.01 5.96 -6.19
CA HIS A 265 -26.90 5.84 -7.65
C HIS A 265 -27.62 7.04 -8.24
N THR A 266 -26.97 7.76 -9.18
CA THR A 266 -27.50 8.86 -10.04
C THR A 266 -28.31 10.01 -9.42
N ASN A 267 -28.56 10.02 -8.11
CA ASN A 267 -29.49 10.95 -7.47
C ASN A 267 -28.84 12.29 -7.09
N ILE A 268 -28.80 13.21 -8.06
CA ILE A 268 -28.31 14.60 -7.92
C ILE A 268 -28.83 15.27 -6.63
N ASN A 269 -30.12 15.09 -6.31
CA ASN A 269 -30.78 15.69 -5.15
C ASN A 269 -30.08 15.34 -3.81
N LEU A 270 -29.44 14.16 -3.71
CA LEU A 270 -28.71 13.80 -2.51
C LEU A 270 -27.41 14.61 -2.37
N MET A 271 -26.65 14.80 -3.45
CA MET A 271 -25.43 15.61 -3.37
C MET A 271 -25.75 17.08 -3.08
N ASP A 272 -26.88 17.59 -3.57
CA ASP A 272 -27.38 18.91 -3.15
C ASP A 272 -27.85 18.95 -1.69
N GLN A 273 -28.45 17.87 -1.17
CA GLN A 273 -28.72 17.72 0.26
C GLN A 273 -27.42 17.68 1.09
N MET A 274 -26.39 16.93 0.67
CA MET A 274 -25.09 16.89 1.36
C MET A 274 -24.41 18.27 1.33
N ARG A 275 -24.35 18.93 0.17
CA ARG A 275 -23.86 20.31 0.04
C ARG A 275 -24.63 21.29 0.92
N LYS A 276 -25.96 21.13 1.05
CA LYS A 276 -26.79 21.92 1.98
C LYS A 276 -26.41 21.66 3.44
N ILE A 277 -26.32 20.39 3.87
CA ILE A 277 -25.94 20.03 5.25
C ILE A 277 -24.60 20.66 5.59
N VAL A 278 -23.56 20.39 4.79
CA VAL A 278 -22.19 20.88 5.00
C VAL A 278 -22.13 22.40 5.12
N ARG A 279 -22.87 23.13 4.27
CA ARG A 279 -22.96 24.59 4.30
C ARG A 279 -23.63 25.13 5.58
N VAL A 280 -24.62 24.42 6.12
CA VAL A 280 -25.38 24.80 7.32
C VAL A 280 -24.64 24.43 8.60
N THR A 281 -24.16 23.19 8.70
CA THR A 281 -23.62 22.62 9.94
C THR A 281 -22.12 22.84 10.10
N LYS A 282 -21.39 23.11 9.01
CA LYS A 282 -19.94 23.31 8.96
C LYS A 282 -19.19 22.22 9.74
N PRO A 283 -19.29 20.94 9.32
CA PRO A 283 -18.61 19.84 9.99
C PRO A 283 -17.09 20.03 9.89
N ASP A 284 -16.36 19.67 10.95
CA ASP A 284 -14.90 19.73 10.97
C ASP A 284 -14.32 18.53 10.21
N LEU A 285 -14.99 17.38 10.30
CA LEU A 285 -14.60 16.13 9.68
C LEU A 285 -15.79 15.48 8.96
N LEU A 286 -15.64 15.22 7.66
CA LEU A 286 -16.48 14.26 6.95
C LEU A 286 -15.82 12.89 6.95
N ILE A 287 -16.56 11.86 7.34
CA ILE A 287 -16.13 10.47 7.26
C ILE A 287 -16.98 9.74 6.22
N PHE A 288 -16.34 9.23 5.17
CA PHE A 288 -16.98 8.32 4.22
C PHE A 288 -16.98 6.88 4.79
N VAL A 289 -18.11 6.18 4.72
CA VAL A 289 -18.27 4.82 5.24
C VAL A 289 -18.76 3.88 4.14
N ASP A 290 -17.89 2.95 3.73
CA ASP A 290 -18.19 1.92 2.76
C ASP A 290 -17.68 0.53 3.22
N GLU A 291 -18.01 -0.53 2.50
CA GLU A 291 -17.61 -1.91 2.77
C GLU A 291 -16.41 -2.33 1.93
N ALA A 292 -15.42 -2.99 2.54
CA ALA A 292 -14.20 -3.40 1.84
C ALA A 292 -14.47 -4.46 0.76
N ILE A 293 -15.46 -5.35 1.00
CA ILE A 293 -15.87 -6.43 0.10
C ILE A 293 -16.47 -5.96 -1.24
N ALA A 294 -16.73 -4.65 -1.42
CA ALA A 294 -17.24 -4.09 -2.66
C ALA A 294 -16.15 -3.77 -3.70
N GLY A 295 -14.86 -3.93 -3.37
CA GLY A 295 -13.77 -3.75 -4.32
C GLY A 295 -13.77 -2.36 -4.98
N ASN A 296 -13.61 -2.35 -6.30
CA ASN A 296 -13.59 -1.14 -7.12
C ASN A 296 -14.92 -0.32 -7.08
N ASP A 297 -16.05 -0.91 -6.70
CA ASP A 297 -17.28 -0.11 -6.53
C ASP A 297 -17.14 0.86 -5.35
N ALA A 298 -16.53 0.44 -4.24
CA ALA A 298 -16.32 1.33 -3.09
C ALA A 298 -15.29 2.43 -3.41
N VAL A 299 -14.33 2.15 -4.29
CA VAL A 299 -13.36 3.12 -4.82
C VAL A 299 -14.07 4.21 -5.63
N GLU A 300 -14.91 3.83 -6.59
CA GLU A 300 -15.67 4.78 -7.42
C GLU A 300 -16.68 5.57 -6.57
N ARG A 301 -17.33 4.92 -5.60
CA ARG A 301 -18.20 5.60 -4.62
C ARG A 301 -17.43 6.64 -3.81
N ALA A 302 -16.24 6.31 -3.32
CA ALA A 302 -15.39 7.24 -2.57
C ALA A 302 -14.98 8.45 -3.42
N ARG A 303 -14.61 8.23 -4.68
CA ARG A 303 -14.29 9.28 -5.66
C ARG A 303 -15.47 10.25 -5.86
N LEU A 304 -16.65 9.72 -6.19
CA LEU A 304 -17.86 10.52 -6.45
C LEU A 304 -18.33 11.33 -5.22
N PHE A 305 -18.16 10.79 -4.01
CA PHE A 305 -18.41 11.57 -2.79
C PHE A 305 -17.39 12.69 -2.62
N ASN A 306 -16.08 12.41 -2.73
CA ASN A 306 -15.01 13.39 -2.54
C ASN A 306 -15.06 14.55 -3.56
N GLU A 307 -15.45 14.26 -4.81
CA GLU A 307 -15.70 15.28 -5.86
C GLU A 307 -16.93 16.16 -5.56
N SER A 308 -17.94 15.61 -4.86
CA SER A 308 -19.19 16.33 -4.56
C SER A 308 -19.12 17.14 -3.27
N VAL A 309 -18.44 16.61 -2.25
CA VAL A 309 -18.10 17.23 -0.96
C VAL A 309 -16.76 16.63 -0.50
N PRO A 310 -15.71 17.44 -0.30
CA PRO A 310 -14.41 16.93 0.15
C PRO A 310 -14.54 16.17 1.47
N ILE A 311 -14.12 14.91 1.47
CA ILE A 311 -14.11 14.07 2.68
C ILE A 311 -12.81 14.29 3.47
N GLY A 312 -12.87 14.09 4.79
CA GLY A 312 -11.72 14.20 5.68
C GLY A 312 -10.98 12.88 5.88
N GLY A 313 -11.72 11.77 5.86
CA GLY A 313 -11.18 10.41 5.90
C GLY A 313 -12.26 9.36 5.64
N SER A 314 -11.88 8.08 5.70
CA SER A 314 -12.75 6.94 5.40
C SER A 314 -12.79 5.91 6.53
N ILE A 315 -13.90 5.19 6.69
CA ILE A 315 -14.02 3.97 7.48
C ILE A 315 -14.44 2.84 6.55
N LEU A 316 -13.76 1.70 6.62
CA LEU A 316 -14.04 0.54 5.79
C LEU A 316 -14.58 -0.60 6.64
N THR A 317 -15.81 -1.03 6.38
CA THR A 317 -16.51 -2.07 7.14
C THR A 317 -16.41 -3.44 6.46
N LYS A 318 -16.79 -4.50 7.18
CA LYS A 318 -16.76 -5.90 6.69
C LYS A 318 -15.35 -6.33 6.24
N THR A 319 -14.32 -5.72 6.82
CA THR A 319 -12.91 -6.01 6.49
C THR A 319 -12.48 -7.39 6.97
N ASP A 320 -13.15 -7.92 8.01
CA ASP A 320 -13.12 -9.31 8.45
C ASP A 320 -13.47 -10.31 7.32
N ALA A 321 -14.41 -9.94 6.45
CA ALA A 321 -14.81 -10.72 5.27
C ALA A 321 -13.97 -10.42 4.01
N ASP A 322 -13.05 -9.45 4.05
CA ASP A 322 -12.17 -9.13 2.93
C ASP A 322 -10.92 -10.03 2.92
N ALA A 323 -10.85 -10.87 1.89
CA ALA A 323 -9.74 -11.80 1.65
C ALA A 323 -8.61 -11.20 0.78
N LYS A 324 -8.77 -9.96 0.27
CA LYS A 324 -7.89 -9.31 -0.72
C LYS A 324 -7.25 -7.99 -0.24
N GLY A 325 -8.03 -7.07 0.33
CA GLY A 325 -7.53 -5.81 0.91
C GLY A 325 -7.23 -4.67 -0.06
N GLY A 326 -7.26 -4.87 -1.39
CA GLY A 326 -6.93 -3.83 -2.37
C GLY A 326 -7.85 -2.61 -2.34
N SER A 327 -9.09 -2.77 -1.89
CA SER A 327 -10.06 -1.69 -1.66
C SER A 327 -9.52 -0.62 -0.71
N ALA A 328 -8.82 -1.02 0.36
CA ALA A 328 -8.31 -0.10 1.37
C ALA A 328 -7.16 0.77 0.84
N ILE A 329 -6.23 0.14 0.10
CA ILE A 329 -5.14 0.83 -0.59
C ILE A 329 -5.70 1.81 -1.62
N SER A 330 -6.69 1.37 -2.40
CA SER A 330 -7.26 2.13 -3.50
C SER A 330 -8.08 3.33 -3.05
N ILE A 331 -8.89 3.20 -2.01
CA ILE A 331 -9.66 4.31 -1.44
C ILE A 331 -8.71 5.37 -0.83
N ALA A 332 -7.67 4.95 -0.12
CA ALA A 332 -6.68 5.89 0.45
C ALA A 332 -5.97 6.71 -0.64
N TYR A 333 -5.59 6.08 -1.74
CA TYR A 333 -4.95 6.76 -2.87
C TYR A 333 -5.91 7.68 -3.63
N ILE A 334 -7.04 7.15 -4.11
CA ILE A 334 -7.92 7.85 -5.07
C ILE A 334 -8.69 9.00 -4.41
N THR A 335 -8.95 8.94 -3.10
CA THR A 335 -9.51 10.08 -2.37
C THR A 335 -8.45 11.13 -1.97
N GLY A 336 -7.18 10.73 -1.88
CA GLY A 336 -6.13 11.52 -1.25
C GLY A 336 -6.37 11.74 0.25
N LYS A 337 -7.04 10.80 0.92
CA LYS A 337 -7.46 10.90 2.33
C LYS A 337 -7.12 9.61 3.11
N PRO A 338 -6.88 9.72 4.42
CA PRO A 338 -6.61 8.54 5.23
C PRO A 338 -7.87 7.69 5.39
N VAL A 339 -7.69 6.37 5.39
CA VAL A 339 -8.58 5.50 6.16
C VAL A 339 -8.28 5.77 7.63
N LEU A 340 -9.32 5.94 8.45
CA LEU A 340 -9.24 6.27 9.87
C LEU A 340 -9.47 5.03 10.74
N PHE A 341 -10.43 4.20 10.35
CA PHE A 341 -10.78 2.96 11.05
C PHE A 341 -11.18 1.84 10.10
N LEU A 342 -11.02 0.60 10.56
CA LEU A 342 -11.51 -0.62 9.95
C LEU A 342 -12.56 -1.27 10.85
N GLY A 343 -13.74 -1.53 10.30
CA GLY A 343 -14.79 -2.32 10.94
C GLY A 343 -14.54 -3.81 10.68
N VAL A 344 -14.21 -4.55 11.74
CA VAL A 344 -13.71 -5.94 11.70
C VAL A 344 -14.73 -6.96 12.27
N GLY A 345 -16.02 -6.62 12.26
CA GLY A 345 -17.07 -7.39 12.93
C GLY A 345 -18.33 -6.57 13.18
N GLN A 346 -19.18 -6.99 14.12
CA GLN A 346 -20.52 -6.42 14.37
C GLN A 346 -20.68 -5.72 15.74
N THR A 347 -19.88 -6.08 16.73
CA THR A 347 -19.95 -5.56 18.11
C THR A 347 -19.24 -4.20 18.23
N TYR A 348 -19.48 -3.45 19.31
CA TYR A 348 -18.89 -2.12 19.47
C TYR A 348 -17.34 -2.09 19.50
N PRO A 349 -16.64 -3.06 20.13
CA PRO A 349 -15.17 -3.17 20.05
C PRO A 349 -14.61 -3.54 18.67
N ASP A 350 -15.43 -3.97 17.72
CA ASP A 350 -14.97 -4.41 16.39
C ASP A 350 -14.65 -3.21 15.46
N LEU A 351 -13.86 -2.25 15.96
CA LEU A 351 -13.38 -1.06 15.27
C LEU A 351 -11.88 -0.86 15.59
N VAL A 352 -11.03 -1.03 14.58
CA VAL A 352 -9.58 -0.93 14.70
C VAL A 352 -9.11 0.38 14.07
N LYS A 353 -8.29 1.17 14.77
CA LYS A 353 -7.64 2.38 14.20
C LYS A 353 -6.75 1.97 13.04
N PHE A 354 -6.83 2.69 11.92
CA PHE A 354 -6.10 2.34 10.71
C PHE A 354 -4.63 2.76 10.81
N GLU A 355 -3.73 1.77 10.83
CA GLU A 355 -2.29 1.99 10.77
C GLU A 355 -1.71 1.43 9.46
N PRO A 356 -1.07 2.28 8.61
CA PRO A 356 -0.50 1.85 7.33
C PRO A 356 0.41 0.63 7.41
N ARG A 357 1.25 0.54 8.46
CA ARG A 357 2.16 -0.59 8.68
C ARG A 357 1.40 -1.87 9.00
N TRP A 358 0.46 -1.82 9.95
CA TRP A 358 -0.38 -2.96 10.33
C TRP A 358 -1.14 -3.55 9.14
N LEU A 359 -1.65 -2.71 8.22
CA LEU A 359 -2.29 -3.20 6.99
C LEU A 359 -1.27 -3.96 6.12
N VAL A 360 -0.09 -3.37 5.87
CA VAL A 360 0.96 -3.99 5.05
C VAL A 360 1.49 -5.28 5.69
N ASP A 361 1.67 -5.32 7.01
CA ASP A 361 2.09 -6.51 7.76
C ASP A 361 1.07 -7.66 7.64
N ARG A 362 -0.23 -7.35 7.57
CA ARG A 362 -1.29 -8.34 7.31
C ARG A 362 -1.39 -8.74 5.83
N LEU A 363 -1.22 -7.81 4.90
CA LEU A 363 -1.17 -8.09 3.46
C LEU A 363 0.01 -9.02 3.09
N MET A 364 1.18 -8.79 3.68
CA MET A 364 2.34 -9.67 3.56
C MET A 364 2.22 -10.93 4.43
N GLY A 365 1.17 -11.07 5.24
CA GLY A 365 0.96 -12.21 6.14
C GLY A 365 2.14 -12.48 7.07
N GLU A 366 2.62 -11.43 7.74
CA GLU A 366 3.64 -11.44 8.80
C GLU A 366 3.04 -11.15 10.19
N ALA A 367 1.87 -10.51 10.25
CA ALA A 367 1.09 -10.33 11.48
C ALA A 367 0.01 -11.42 11.64
N GLU A 368 -0.21 -11.89 12.87
CA GLU A 368 -1.29 -12.83 13.18
C GLU A 368 -2.69 -12.18 13.08
N ALA A 369 -3.73 -13.03 13.05
CA ALA A 369 -5.08 -12.76 12.53
C ALA A 369 -5.94 -11.78 13.35
#